data_AF-A0A2X1QRX3-F1
#
_entry.id   AF-A0A2X1QRX3-F1
#
_cell.length_a   1.000
_cell.length_b   1.000
_cell.length_c   1.000
_cell.angle_alpha   90.00
_cell.angle_beta   90.00
_cell.angle_gamma   90.00
#
_symmetry.space_group_name_H-M   'P 1'
#
loop_
_entity.id
_entity.type
_entity.pdbx_description
1 polymer ?
#
loop_
_entity_poly.entity_id
_entity_poly.type
_entity_poly.pdbx_seq_one_letter_code
_entity_poly.pdbx_strand_id
1 'polypeptide(L)'
;MVVNFGIPEEMQEEFLHYVKRSLDAIHQAHRVIEEMDKLLETGFKGRELKLVNDMIQELDSIEDDTDQMQIKLRKMLYTIESRYNPIDVMFLYKIIEWVGVLADQAQRVGSRIELMLARS
;
A
#
# COMPACT_ATOMS: atom_id res chain seq x y z
N MET A 1 30.80 18.84 -8.74
CA MET A 1 29.53 18.36 -9.33
C MET A 1 28.75 17.73 -8.19
N VAL A 2 27.73 18.40 -7.66
CA VAL A 2 26.88 17.81 -6.63
C VAL A 2 25.94 16.87 -7.37
N VAL A 3 26.16 15.56 -7.25
CA VAL A 3 25.20 14.57 -7.73
C VAL A 3 24.05 14.63 -6.72
N ASN A 4 22.92 15.21 -7.12
CA ASN A 4 21.74 15.27 -6.27
C ASN A 4 21.03 13.92 -6.38
N PHE A 5 21.08 13.13 -5.31
CA PHE A 5 20.33 11.87 -5.22
C PHE A 5 18.83 12.18 -5.30
N GLY A 6 18.13 11.53 -6.23
CA GLY A 6 16.70 11.75 -6.47
C GLY A 6 16.09 10.66 -7.33
N ILE A 7 14.77 10.60 -7.36
CA ILE A 7 14.04 9.67 -8.23
C ILE A 7 14.31 10.02 -9.70
N PRO A 8 14.79 9.08 -10.54
CA PRO A 8 15.01 9.30 -11.98
C PRO A 8 13.78 9.90 -12.67
N GLU A 9 13.97 10.89 -13.55
CA GLU A 9 12.87 11.60 -14.22
C GLU A 9 11.86 10.65 -14.89
N GLU A 10 12.36 9.63 -15.59
CA GLU A 10 11.54 8.61 -16.25
C GLU A 10 10.72 7.72 -15.30
N MET A 11 11.02 7.73 -14.00
CA MET A 11 10.31 6.98 -12.97
C MET A 11 9.41 7.85 -12.08
N GLN A 12 9.54 9.18 -12.12
CA GLN A 12 8.91 10.08 -11.13
C GLN A 12 7.39 9.97 -11.10
N GLU A 13 6.75 9.92 -12.26
CA GLU A 13 5.29 9.82 -12.37
C GLU A 13 4.78 8.51 -11.77
N GLU A 14 5.36 7.39 -12.18
CA GLU A 14 5.00 6.05 -11.70
C GLU A 14 5.29 5.89 -10.20
N PHE A 15 6.39 6.47 -9.73
CA PHE A 15 6.76 6.44 -8.32
C PHE A 15 5.74 7.23 -7.48
N LEU A 16 5.29 8.39 -7.97
CA LEU A 16 4.27 9.18 -7.29
C LEU A 16 2.91 8.48 -7.27
N HIS A 17 2.53 7.79 -8.36
CA HIS A 17 1.31 6.98 -8.39
C HIS A 17 1.36 5.84 -7.37
N TYR A 18 2.48 5.13 -7.30
CA TYR A 18 2.69 4.09 -6.31
C TYR A 18 2.60 4.62 -4.87
N VAL A 19 3.29 5.71 -4.55
CA VAL A 19 3.21 6.34 -3.21
C VAL A 19 1.78 6.73 -2.86
N LYS A 20 1.03 7.35 -3.78
CA LYS A 20 -0.37 7.71 -3.55
C LYS A 20 -1.23 6.47 -3.30
N ARG A 21 -1.06 5.41 -4.09
CA ARG A 21 -1.82 4.16 -3.92
C ARG A 21 -1.51 3.46 -2.60
N SER A 22 -0.24 3.47 -2.17
CA SER A 22 0.13 2.96 -0.85
C SER A 22 -0.46 3.79 0.30
N LEU A 23 -0.61 5.10 0.13
CA LEU A 23 -1.32 5.95 1.09
C LEU A 23 -2.83 5.70 1.10
N ASP A 24 -3.44 5.38 -0.06
CA ASP A 24 -4.85 4.99 -0.11
C ASP A 24 -5.11 3.73 0.73
N ALA A 25 -4.19 2.76 0.75
CA ALA A 25 -4.30 1.58 1.60
C ALA A 25 -4.35 1.96 3.09
N ILE A 26 -3.48 2.87 3.54
CA ILE A 26 -3.47 3.38 4.91
C ILE A 26 -4.80 4.05 5.26
N HIS A 27 -5.30 4.92 4.38
CA HIS A 27 -6.59 5.59 4.58
C HIS A 27 -7.73 4.57 4.64
N GLN A 28 -7.70 3.55 3.80
CA GLN A 28 -8.74 2.51 3.80
C GLN A 28 -8.72 1.70 5.09
N ALA A 29 -7.55 1.26 5.55
CA ALA A 29 -7.42 0.57 6.83
C ALA A 29 -7.91 1.43 8.01
N HIS A 30 -7.63 2.73 8.00
CA HIS A 30 -8.17 3.66 9.01
C HIS A 30 -9.70 3.69 9.00
N ARG A 31 -10.32 3.80 7.81
CA ARG A 31 -11.78 3.76 7.68
C ARG A 31 -12.36 2.44 8.19
N VAL A 32 -11.71 1.31 7.90
CA VAL A 32 -12.15 -0.01 8.39
C VAL A 32 -12.14 -0.05 9.92
N ILE A 33 -11.11 0.51 10.56
CA ILE A 33 -11.04 0.63 12.03
C ILE A 33 -12.21 1.47 12.57
N GLU A 34 -12.49 2.63 11.99
CA GLU A 34 -13.60 3.49 12.44
C GLU A 34 -14.97 2.82 12.30
N GLU A 35 -15.18 2.03 11.25
CA GLU A 35 -16.44 1.30 11.05
C GLU A 35 -16.56 0.07 11.97
N MET A 36 -15.43 -0.55 12.34
CA MET A 36 -15.39 -1.64 13.31
C MET A 36 -15.93 -1.19 14.68
N ASP A 37 -15.66 0.04 15.11
CA ASP A 37 -16.20 0.59 16.36
C ASP A 37 -17.74 0.65 16.34
N LYS A 38 -18.34 1.04 15.21
CA LYS A 38 -19.81 1.04 15.04
C LYS A 38 -20.38 -0.37 14.97
N LEU A 39 -19.65 -1.28 14.33
CA LEU A 39 -20.05 -2.68 14.26
C LEU A 39 -20.08 -3.35 15.65
N LEU A 40 -19.18 -2.95 16.54
CA LEU A 40 -19.18 -3.38 17.94
C LEU A 40 -20.44 -2.90 18.69
N GLU A 41 -20.86 -1.64 18.49
CA GLU A 41 -22.06 -1.08 19.11
C GLU A 41 -23.35 -1.80 18.67
N THR A 42 -23.38 -2.31 17.44
CA THR A 42 -24.52 -3.04 16.88
C THR A 42 -24.50 -4.55 17.16
N GLY A 43 -23.45 -5.05 17.84
CA GLY A 43 -23.31 -6.47 18.15
C GLY A 43 -23.03 -7.35 16.93
N PHE A 44 -22.24 -6.85 15.98
CA PHE A 44 -21.77 -7.57 14.79
C PHE A 44 -22.85 -8.04 13.81
N LYS A 45 -23.95 -7.29 13.69
CA LYS A 45 -25.08 -7.69 12.83
C LYS A 45 -25.52 -6.56 11.92
N GLY A 46 -26.23 -6.94 10.86
CA GLY A 46 -26.94 -5.99 10.02
C GLY A 46 -26.07 -5.40 8.91
N ARG A 47 -26.26 -4.11 8.65
CA ARG A 47 -25.73 -3.41 7.48
C ARG A 47 -24.24 -3.11 7.64
N GLU A 48 -23.82 -2.89 8.87
CA GLU A 48 -22.50 -2.51 9.32
C GLU A 48 -21.51 -3.65 9.02
N LEU A 49 -21.91 -4.91 9.25
CA LEU A 49 -21.08 -6.08 8.91
C LEU A 49 -20.79 -6.16 7.41
N LYS A 50 -21.81 -5.91 6.58
CA LYS A 50 -21.66 -5.89 5.13
C LYS A 50 -20.72 -4.76 4.70
N LEU A 51 -20.87 -3.58 5.29
CA LEU A 51 -20.02 -2.43 4.97
C LEU A 51 -18.55 -2.72 5.30
N VAL A 52 -18.24 -3.30 6.46
CA VAL A 52 -16.86 -3.66 6.82
C VAL A 52 -16.27 -4.69 5.83
N ASN A 53 -17.04 -5.69 5.43
CA ASN A 53 -16.59 -6.67 4.42
C ASN A 53 -16.32 -6.02 3.06
N ASP A 54 -17.21 -5.14 2.59
CA ASP A 54 -17.03 -4.41 1.33
C ASP A 54 -15.75 -3.52 1.39
N MET A 55 -15.46 -2.93 2.56
CA MET A 55 -14.26 -2.12 2.77
C MET A 55 -12.96 -2.93 2.83
N ILE A 56 -13.01 -4.17 3.33
CA ILE A 56 -11.87 -5.10 3.29
C ILE A 56 -11.59 -5.53 1.85
N GLN A 57 -12.62 -5.84 1.06
CA GLN A 57 -12.45 -6.14 -0.37
C GLN A 57 -11.87 -4.95 -1.15
N GLU A 58 -12.27 -3.72 -0.80
CA GLU A 58 -11.65 -2.52 -1.36
C GLU A 58 -10.16 -2.47 -1.00
N LEU A 59 -9.78 -2.76 0.25
CA LEU A 59 -8.38 -2.80 0.68
C LEU A 59 -7.55 -3.85 -0.09
N ASP A 60 -8.09 -5.05 -0.33
CA ASP A 60 -7.45 -6.09 -1.13
C ASP A 60 -7.22 -5.61 -2.58
N SER A 61 -8.17 -4.90 -3.18
CA SER A 61 -7.99 -4.31 -4.50
C SER A 61 -6.90 -3.22 -4.53
N ILE A 62 -6.70 -2.49 -3.43
CA ILE A 62 -5.60 -1.52 -3.32
C ILE A 62 -4.26 -2.25 -3.26
N GLU A 63 -4.17 -3.34 -2.49
CA GLU A 63 -2.97 -4.19 -2.40
C GLU A 63 -2.56 -4.68 -3.79
N ASP A 64 -3.48 -5.32 -4.52
CA ASP A 64 -3.23 -5.85 -5.87
C ASP A 64 -2.65 -4.77 -6.79
N ASP A 65 -3.22 -3.56 -6.77
CA ASP A 65 -2.70 -2.42 -7.54
C ASP A 65 -1.28 -2.05 -7.10
N THR A 66 -1.03 -1.94 -5.79
CA THR A 66 0.30 -1.57 -5.26
C THR A 66 1.37 -2.59 -5.61
N ASP A 67 1.05 -3.88 -5.60
CA ASP A 67 1.95 -4.96 -5.99
C ASP A 67 2.35 -4.86 -7.47
N GLN A 68 1.37 -4.65 -8.36
CA GLN A 68 1.66 -4.46 -9.77
C GLN A 68 2.50 -3.20 -10.03
N MET A 69 2.20 -2.10 -9.34
CA MET A 69 2.98 -0.86 -9.41
C MET A 69 4.42 -1.06 -8.91
N GLN A 70 4.62 -1.79 -7.81
CA GLN A 70 5.95 -2.08 -7.29
C GLN A 70 6.78 -2.91 -8.28
N ILE A 71 6.16 -3.94 -8.88
CA ILE A 71 6.80 -4.76 -9.92
C ILE A 71 7.21 -3.90 -11.12
N LYS A 72 6.31 -3.00 -11.57
CA LYS A 72 6.59 -2.07 -12.67
C LYS A 72 7.77 -1.16 -12.36
N LEU A 73 7.80 -0.53 -11.18
CA LEU A 73 8.89 0.34 -10.76
C LEU A 73 10.23 -0.38 -10.67
N ARG A 74 10.26 -1.61 -10.14
CA ARG A 74 11.49 -2.42 -10.08
C ARG A 74 12.00 -2.75 -11.48
N LYS A 75 11.12 -3.08 -12.43
CA LYS A 75 11.49 -3.31 -13.84
C LYS A 75 12.03 -2.05 -14.52
N MET A 76 11.45 -0.89 -14.24
CA MET A 76 11.94 0.39 -14.75
C MET A 76 13.34 0.67 -14.21
N LEU A 77 13.55 0.55 -12.89
CA LEU A 77 14.87 0.75 -12.27
C LEU A 77 15.92 -0.20 -12.83
N TYR A 78 15.59 -1.49 -12.98
CA TYR A 78 16.47 -2.49 -13.57
C TYR A 78 16.92 -2.13 -15.00
N THR A 79 16.06 -1.47 -15.78
CA THR A 79 16.37 -1.07 -17.15
C THR A 79 17.39 0.08 -17.21
N ILE A 80 17.48 0.89 -16.16
CA ILE A 80 18.34 2.09 -16.12
C ILE A 80 19.46 2.05 -15.10
N GLU A 81 19.52 1.04 -14.23
CA GLU A 81 20.44 1.00 -13.10
C GLU A 81 21.92 1.11 -13.51
N SER A 82 22.29 0.65 -14.72
CA SER A 82 23.65 0.78 -15.24
C SER A 82 24.10 2.23 -15.49
N ARG A 83 23.18 3.20 -15.48
CA ARG A 83 23.44 4.63 -15.69
C ARG A 83 23.75 5.38 -14.39
N TYR A 84 23.55 4.74 -13.22
CA TYR A 84 23.61 5.38 -11.91
C TYR A 84 24.72 4.80 -11.05
N ASN A 85 25.07 5.51 -9.97
CA ASN A 85 25.95 4.97 -8.95
C ASN A 85 25.26 3.74 -8.30
N PRO A 86 25.97 2.61 -8.12
CA PRO A 86 25.37 1.41 -7.53
C PRO A 86 24.80 1.65 -6.12
N ILE A 87 25.39 2.57 -5.35
CA ILE A 87 24.86 2.95 -4.03
C ILE A 87 23.51 3.64 -4.17
N ASP A 88 23.36 4.55 -5.12
CA ASP A 88 22.09 5.25 -5.38
C ASP A 88 21.01 4.26 -5.83
N VAL A 89 21.34 3.31 -6.71
CA VAL A 89 20.44 2.24 -7.14
C VAL A 89 19.94 1.42 -5.95
N MET A 90 20.83 1.04 -5.04
CA MET A 90 20.45 0.29 -3.83
C MET A 90 19.49 1.09 -2.95
N PHE A 91 19.70 2.40 -2.80
CA PHE A 91 18.76 3.27 -2.08
C PHE A 91 17.41 3.38 -2.80
N LEU A 92 17.37 3.46 -4.13
CA LEU A 92 16.12 3.51 -4.89
C LEU A 92 15.28 2.23 -4.69
N TYR A 93 15.89 1.05 -4.76
CA TYR A 93 15.19 -0.20 -4.44
C TYR A 93 14.66 -0.22 -3.00
N LYS A 94 15.46 0.29 -2.04
CA LYS A 94 15.04 0.37 -0.63
C LYS A 94 13.89 1.35 -0.40
N ILE A 95 13.89 2.48 -1.09
CA ILE A 95 12.79 3.44 -1.01
C ILE A 95 11.50 2.83 -1.58
N ILE A 96 11.57 2.12 -2.72
CA ILE A 96 10.42 1.39 -3.29
C ILE A 96 9.88 0.36 -2.29
N GLU A 97 10.77 -0.38 -1.62
CA GLU A 97 10.43 -1.36 -0.58
C GLU A 97 9.74 -0.69 0.62
N TRP A 98 10.31 0.40 1.16
CA TRP A 98 9.73 1.10 2.31
C TRP A 98 8.35 1.69 2.06
N VAL A 99 8.11 2.19 0.85
CA VAL A 99 6.76 2.64 0.47
C VAL A 99 5.79 1.47 0.43
N GLY A 100 6.22 0.29 -0.04
CA GLY A 100 5.40 -0.92 -0.07
C GLY A 100 4.99 -1.40 1.32
N VAL A 101 5.91 -1.28 2.29
CA VAL A 101 5.61 -1.60 3.70
C VAL A 101 4.40 -0.85 4.24
N LEU A 102 4.10 0.36 3.74
CA LEU A 102 2.90 1.10 4.15
C LEU A 102 1.62 0.34 3.77
N ALA A 103 1.54 -0.16 2.53
CA ALA A 103 0.40 -0.95 2.07
C ALA A 103 0.32 -2.29 2.84
N ASP A 104 1.45 -2.97 3.04
CA ASP A 104 1.50 -4.23 3.81
C ASP A 104 0.97 -4.05 5.24
N GLN A 105 1.30 -2.93 5.90
CA GLN A 105 0.80 -2.67 7.26
C GLN A 105 -0.71 -2.43 7.25
N ALA A 106 -1.24 -1.71 6.26
CA ALA A 106 -2.69 -1.52 6.11
C ALA A 106 -3.41 -2.86 5.93
N GLN A 107 -2.91 -3.71 5.04
CA GLN A 107 -3.46 -5.05 4.79
C GLN A 107 -3.49 -5.90 6.07
N ARG A 108 -2.40 -5.92 6.85
CA ARG A 108 -2.35 -6.65 8.14
C ARG A 108 -3.46 -6.24 9.11
N VAL A 109 -3.81 -4.95 9.13
CA VAL A 109 -4.94 -4.45 9.93
C VAL A 109 -6.24 -5.07 9.41
N GLY A 110 -6.49 -5.00 8.10
CA GLY A 110 -7.67 -5.60 7.46
C GLY A 110 -7.80 -7.09 7.75
N SER A 111 -6.76 -7.89 7.51
CA SER A 111 -6.77 -9.34 7.79
C SER A 111 -7.04 -9.64 9.26
N ARG A 112 -6.56 -8.80 10.19
CA ARG A 112 -6.82 -9.00 11.62
C ARG A 112 -8.29 -8.77 11.97
N ILE A 113 -8.92 -7.78 11.35
CA ILE A 113 -10.35 -7.47 11.54
C ILE A 113 -11.20 -8.58 10.93
N GLU A 114 -10.88 -9.03 9.72
CA GLU A 114 -11.56 -10.15 9.08
C GLU A 114 -11.57 -11.41 9.97
N LEU A 115 -10.43 -11.74 10.58
CA LEU A 115 -10.33 -12.86 11.54
C LEU A 115 -11.18 -12.69 12.79
N MET A 116 -11.42 -11.45 13.24
CA MET A 116 -12.34 -11.18 14.37
C MET A 116 -13.79 -11.39 13.94
N LEU A 117 -14.15 -10.96 12.73
CA LEU A 117 -15.49 -11.14 12.16
C LEU A 117 -15.83 -12.61 11.90
N ALA A 118 -14.87 -13.41 11.44
CA ALA A 118 -15.06 -14.84 11.23
C ALA A 118 -15.34 -15.64 12.52
N ARG A 119 -15.15 -15.02 13.69
CA ARG A 119 -15.35 -15.62 15.02
C ARG A 119 -16.55 -15.05 15.77
N SER A 120 -17.28 -14.09 15.20
CA SER A 120 -18.44 -13.42 15.84
C SER A 120 -19.78 -14.02 15.46
#